data_AF-A0A661N072-F1
#
_entry.id   AF-A0A661N072-F1
#
_cell.length_a   1.000
_cell.length_b   1.000
_cell.length_c   1.000
_cell.angle_alpha   90.00
_cell.angle_beta   90.00
_cell.angle_gamma   90.00
#
_symmetry.space_group_name_H-M   'P 1'
#
loop_
_entity.id
_entity.type
_entity.pdbx_description
1 polymer ?
#
loop_
_entity_poly.entity_id
_entity_poly.type
_entity_poly.pdbx_seq_one_letter_code
_entity_poly.pdbx_strand_id
1 'polypeptide(L)' 'MRKIYDSYVDARRRNNERVDNLRFESIKKTIQKQLPKLQAKHKGKKIDFEVVVRNGKVGLKPVPK' A
#
# COMPACT_ATOMS: atom_id res chain seq x y z
N MET A 1 -5.96 4.04 7.22
CA MET A 1 -6.34 3.49 5.89
C MET A 1 -6.61 4.56 4.84
N ARG A 2 -7.55 5.50 5.06
CA ARG A 2 -7.88 6.58 4.10
C ARG A 2 -6.65 7.36 3.61
N LYS A 3 -5.81 7.83 4.54
CA LYS A 3 -4.55 8.53 4.24
C LYS A 3 -3.58 7.75 3.32
N ILE A 4 -3.48 6.42 3.49
CA ILE A 4 -2.60 5.58 2.64
C ILE A 4 -3.16 5.49 1.23
N TYR A 5 -4.49 5.35 1.10
CA TYR A 5 -5.14 5.34 -0.21
C TYR A 5 -4.96 6.68 -0.93
N ASP A 6 -5.21 7.80 -0.26
CA ASP A 6 -5.07 9.13 -0.86
C ASP A 6 -3.61 9.34 -1.33
N SER A 7 -2.64 9.01 -0.47
CA SER A 7 -1.20 9.06 -0.81
C SER A 7 -0.83 8.15 -1.99
N TYR A 8 -1.46 6.98 -2.11
CA TYR A 8 -1.23 6.03 -3.19
C TYR A 8 -1.81 6.52 -4.52
N VAL A 9 -3.02 7.08 -4.51
CA VAL A 9 -3.64 7.71 -5.68
C VAL A 9 -2.79 8.88 -6.16
N ASP A 10 -2.35 9.75 -5.25
CA ASP A 10 -1.54 10.92 -5.59
C ASP A 10 -0.16 10.54 -6.12
N ALA A 11 0.46 9.49 -5.57
CA ALA A 11 1.70 8.96 -6.12
C ALA A 11 1.50 8.40 -7.53
N ARG A 12 0.42 7.65 -7.79
CA ARG A 12 0.11 7.11 -9.13
C ARG A 12 -0.15 8.21 -10.15
N ARG A 13 -0.91 9.23 -9.78
CA ARG A 13 -1.13 10.42 -10.63
C ARG A 13 0.20 11.09 -11.00
N ARG A 14 1.07 11.33 -10.02
CA ARG A 14 2.40 11.92 -10.24
C ARG A 14 3.32 11.05 -11.10
N ASN A 15 3.14 9.74 -11.04
CA ASN A 15 3.90 8.76 -11.81
C ASN A 15 3.27 8.43 -13.18
N ASN A 16 2.31 9.23 -13.66
CA ASN A 16 1.58 9.02 -14.91
C ASN A 16 0.90 7.63 -15.01
N GLU A 17 0.50 7.06 -13.88
CA GLU A 17 -0.20 5.79 -13.83
C GLU A 17 -1.72 5.97 -13.81
N ARG A 18 -2.43 5.04 -14.44
CA ARG A 18 -3.90 5.00 -14.49
C ARG A 18 -4.52 4.86 -13.10
N VAL A 19 -5.41 5.79 -12.75
CA VAL A 19 -6.15 5.81 -11.47
C VAL A 19 -7.67 5.73 -11.64
N ASP A 20 -8.16 5.76 -12.87
CA ASP A 20 -9.58 5.76 -13.25
C ASP A 20 -10.37 4.57 -12.66
N ASN A 21 -9.72 3.42 -12.49
CA ASN A 21 -10.34 2.21 -11.95
C ASN A 21 -9.81 1.82 -10.56
N LEU A 22 -9.08 2.73 -9.90
CA LEU A 22 -8.47 2.45 -8.60
C LEU A 22 -9.48 2.65 -7.47
N ARG A 23 -10.04 1.54 -6.97
CA ARG A 23 -11.01 1.57 -5.86
C ARG A 23 -10.34 1.44 -4.50
N PHE A 24 -10.80 2.23 -3.53
CA PHE A 24 -10.36 2.16 -2.13
C PHE A 24 -10.46 0.74 -1.55
N GLU A 25 -11.59 0.06 -1.77
CA GLU A 25 -11.82 -1.29 -1.27
C GLU A 25 -10.84 -2.31 -1.85
N SER A 26 -10.38 -2.13 -3.10
CA SER A 26 -9.38 -3.02 -3.71
C SER A 26 -8.03 -2.91 -3.01
N ILE A 27 -7.59 -1.68 -2.69
CA ILE A 27 -6.34 -1.44 -1.94
C ILE A 27 -6.44 -2.00 -0.52
N LYS A 28 -7.57 -1.73 0.16
CA LYS A 28 -7.84 -2.24 1.50
C LYS A 28 -7.80 -3.77 1.55
N LYS A 29 -8.46 -4.46 0.62
CA LYS A 29 -8.43 -5.93 0.52
C LYS A 29 -7.02 -6.47 0.33
N THR A 30 -6.22 -5.85 -0.52
CA THR A 30 -4.80 -6.24 -0.72
C THR A 30 -4.00 -6.14 0.57
N ILE A 31 -4.12 -5.02 1.30
CA ILE A 31 -3.42 -4.83 2.57
C ILE A 31 -3.87 -5.86 3.61
N GLN A 32 -5.19 -6.04 3.77
CA GLN A 32 -5.76 -7.00 4.73
C GLN A 32 -5.32 -8.44 4.44
N LYS A 33 -5.19 -8.83 3.17
CA LYS A 33 -4.69 -10.15 2.77
C LYS A 33 -3.21 -10.34 3.12
N GLN A 34 -2.41 -9.28 3.05
CA GLN A 34 -0.97 -9.34 3.33
C GLN A 34 -0.64 -9.25 4.83
N LEU A 35 -1.50 -8.59 5.61
CA LEU A 35 -1.26 -8.31 7.03
C LEU A 35 -0.89 -9.56 7.85
N PRO A 36 -1.65 -10.68 7.81
CA PRO A 36 -1.37 -11.84 8.65
C PRO A 36 -0.01 -12.47 8.32
N LYS A 37 0.33 -12.55 7.02
CA LYS A 37 1.62 -13.07 6.56
C LYS A 37 2.78 -12.20 7.02
N LEU A 38 2.61 -10.87 6.99
CA LEU A 38 3.62 -9.91 7.45
C LEU A 38 3.77 -9.93 8.97
N GLN A 39 2.67 -9.98 9.71
CA GLN A 39 2.70 -10.13 11.17
C GLN A 39 3.41 -11.42 11.58
N ALA A 40 3.10 -12.55 10.96
CA ALA A 40 3.80 -13.81 11.21
C ALA A 40 5.31 -13.70 10.92
N LYS A 41 5.68 -13.12 9.77
CA LYS A 41 7.09 -12.92 9.38
C LYS A 41 7.85 -11.99 10.33
N HIS A 42 7.18 -10.99 10.88
CA HIS A 42 7.77 -9.98 11.75
C HIS A 42 7.45 -10.21 13.24
N LYS A 43 7.15 -11.45 13.65
CA LYS A 43 6.93 -11.85 15.06
C LYS A 43 5.86 -11.03 15.77
N GLY A 44 4.74 -10.76 15.09
CA GLY A 44 3.60 -10.03 15.66
C GLY A 44 3.78 -8.52 15.76
N LYS A 45 4.89 -7.96 15.25
CA LYS A 45 5.10 -6.50 15.20
C LYS A 45 3.97 -5.78 14.48
N LYS A 46 3.72 -4.54 14.87
CA LYS A 46 2.78 -3.68 14.16
C LYS A 46 3.34 -3.40 12.77
N ILE A 47 2.52 -3.62 11.74
CA ILE A 47 2.91 -3.37 10.35
C ILE A 47 2.21 -2.12 9.86
N ASP A 48 2.97 -1.08 9.57
CA ASP A 48 2.51 0.09 8.83
C ASP A 48 2.82 -0.09 7.33
N PHE A 49 2.26 0.77 6.47
CA PHE A 49 2.51 0.75 5.03
C PHE A 49 2.85 2.14 4.52
N GLU A 50 3.90 2.23 3.73
CA GLU A 50 4.36 3.44 3.06
C GLU A 50 4.18 3.31 1.55
N VAL A 51 3.87 4.44 0.90
CA VAL A 51 3.79 4.52 -0.56
C VAL A 51 5.19 4.79 -1.09
N VAL A 52 5.68 3.93 -1.98
CA VAL A 52 7.02 4.02 -2.56
C VAL A 52 6.94 3.92 -4.08
N VAL A 53 7.89 4.53 -4.78
CA VAL A 53 8.11 4.29 -6.22
C VAL A 53 9.29 3.34 -6.36
N ARG A 54 9.06 2.16 -6.94
CA ARG A 54 10.11 1.16 -7.20
C ARG A 54 10.03 0.70 -8.64
N ASN A 55 11.16 0.74 -9.35
CA ASN A 55 11.25 0.36 -10.76
C ASN A 55 10.23 1.11 -11.65
N GLY A 56 10.06 2.41 -11.39
CA GLY A 56 9.11 3.26 -12.11
C GLY A 56 7.63 2.95 -11.85
N LYS A 57 7.29 2.17 -10.81
CA LYS A 57 5.91 1.86 -10.43
C LYS A 57 5.65 2.20 -8.97
N VAL A 58 4.48 2.75 -8.69
CA VAL A 58 4.01 3.01 -7.33
C VAL A 58 3.59 1.69 -6.68
N GLY A 59 4.07 1.46 -5.46
CA GLY A 59 3.75 0.29 -4.66
C GLY A 59 3.59 0.64 -3.17
N LEU A 60 3.10 -0.33 -2.41
CA LEU A 60 3.01 -0.25 -0.95
C LEU A 60 4.13 -1.09 -0.34
N LYS A 61 4.96 -0.48 0.51
CA LYS A 61 6.02 -1.14 1.26
C LYS A 61 5.56 -1.32 2.72
N PRO A 62 5.56 -2.55 3.25
CA PRO A 62 5.31 -2.75 4.67
C PRO A 62 6.52 -2.32 5.51
N VAL A 63 6.26 -1.62 6.60
CA VAL A 63 7.25 -1.14 7.56
C VAL A 63 6.89 -1.69 8.94
N PRO A 64 7.64 -2.68 9.46
CA PRO A 64 7.43 -3.17 10.82
C PRO A 64 7.89 -2.11 11.83
N LYS A 65 7.05 -1.82 12.82
CA LYS A 65 7.35 -1.00 13.99
C LYS A 65 7.54 -1.90 15.20
#